data_AF-D3RRE0-F1
#
_entry.id   AF-D3RRE0-F1
#
_cell.length_a   1.000
_cell.length_b   1.000
_cell.length_c   1.000
_cell.angle_alpha   90.00
_cell.angle_beta   90.00
_cell.angle_gamma   90.00
#
_symmetry.space_group_name_H-M   'P 1'
#
loop_
_entity.id
_entity.type
_entity.pdbx_description
1 polymer ?
#
loop_
_entity_poly.entity_id
_entity_poly.type
_entity_poly.pdbx_seq_one_letter_code
_entity_poly.pdbx_strand_id
1 'polypeptide(L)'
;MFESIAHVVVLALEHLDSTLVTGLFVLLMVMLFSLALTATLIRRAAAFQQATPTLLTTLGILGTFLGIAIGLLDFDASRIEYSIPLLLEGLKLAFITSIVGILLATALRLTQVLKRDGPQSAKTRTNAAATLDTSDPATLFKLQIQLADAQLTATRQLGEQLVRMDARLIQTLEQQHSAQLAAFRDFAAQLSELGSRQLMAALESVIRDFNDKLGAQFGENFRHLDASIGKLLDWQVQYREHMDVLGAQLELAVAGVERSQTSLQTLTQQASQITTQVEDQQSTMQALKRETLELESVLGGVAELRERAKDAFPAIDQRLRTMLETIEGAVLSGLEAQQRIGRLGAASSTPPAARFGANGNHLDLARASA
;
A
#
# COMPACT_ATOMS: atom_id res chain seq x y z
N MET A 1 40.37 -6.12 -31.95
CA MET A 1 41.08 -4.83 -31.69
C MET A 1 40.11 -3.76 -31.19
N PHE A 2 39.05 -3.42 -31.93
CA PHE A 2 38.06 -2.42 -31.50
C PHE A 2 37.41 -2.69 -30.13
N GLU A 3 36.99 -3.93 -29.83
CA GLU A 3 36.43 -4.29 -28.51
C GLU A 3 37.42 -4.06 -27.35
N SER A 4 38.71 -4.32 -27.58
CA SER A 4 39.75 -4.06 -26.57
C SER A 4 39.95 -2.56 -26.31
N ILE A 5 39.80 -1.73 -27.33
CA ILE A 5 39.82 -0.26 -27.17
C ILE A 5 38.55 0.21 -26.45
N ALA A 6 37.37 -0.33 -26.80
CA ALA A 6 36.12 -0.02 -26.14
C ALA A 6 36.15 -0.38 -24.64
N HIS A 7 36.63 -1.58 -24.27
CA HIS A 7 36.78 -1.97 -22.87
C HIS A 7 37.79 -1.11 -22.10
N VAL A 8 38.93 -0.75 -22.70
CA VAL A 8 39.89 0.17 -22.06
C VAL A 8 39.29 1.57 -21.85
N VAL A 9 38.49 2.06 -22.80
CA VAL A 9 37.79 3.34 -22.68
C VAL A 9 36.71 3.30 -21.60
N VAL A 10 35.88 2.25 -21.56
CA VAL A 10 34.84 2.08 -20.53
C VAL A 10 35.45 1.96 -19.14
N LEU A 11 36.47 1.12 -18.96
CA LEU A 11 37.12 0.91 -17.65
C LEU A 11 37.86 2.16 -17.17
N ALA A 12 38.35 3.00 -18.09
CA ALA A 12 38.90 4.32 -17.75
C ALA A 12 37.80 5.34 -17.37
N LEU A 13 36.58 5.21 -17.88
CA LEU A 13 35.44 6.07 -17.57
C LEU A 13 34.77 5.69 -16.23
N GLU A 14 34.67 4.40 -15.89
CA GLU A 14 34.12 3.91 -14.60
C GLU A 14 34.89 4.44 -13.37
N HIS A 15 36.18 4.73 -13.52
CA HIS A 15 37.04 5.23 -12.43
C HIS A 15 37.05 6.76 -12.30
N LEU A 16 36.26 7.49 -13.10
CA LEU A 16 36.27 8.95 -13.16
C LEU A 16 35.02 9.56 -12.52
N ASP A 17 35.19 10.11 -11.32
CA ASP A 17 34.17 10.93 -10.65
C ASP A 17 33.77 12.12 -11.54
N SER A 18 32.46 12.24 -11.79
CA SER A 18 31.84 13.32 -12.58
C SER A 18 32.31 14.72 -12.15
N THR A 19 32.46 14.95 -10.83
CA THR A 19 32.91 16.23 -10.29
C THR A 19 34.36 16.55 -10.68
N LEU A 20 35.25 15.55 -10.68
CA LEU A 20 36.66 15.70 -11.06
C LEU A 20 36.81 15.93 -12.57
N VAL A 21 36.06 15.20 -13.41
CA VAL A 21 36.05 15.39 -14.86
C VAL A 21 35.59 16.80 -15.23
N THR A 22 34.51 17.29 -14.58
CA THR A 22 34.04 18.67 -14.76
C THR A 22 35.13 19.68 -14.43
N GLY A 23 35.78 19.51 -13.28
CA GLY A 23 36.85 20.40 -12.80
C GLY A 23 38.03 20.46 -13.77
N LEU A 24 38.48 19.31 -14.29
CA LEU A 24 39.57 19.22 -15.26
C LEU A 24 39.23 19.93 -16.57
N PHE A 25 38.03 19.71 -17.12
CA PHE A 25 37.58 20.35 -18.36
C PHE A 25 37.47 21.88 -18.21
N VAL A 26 36.90 22.35 -17.10
CA VAL A 26 36.78 23.79 -16.82
C VAL A 26 38.14 24.44 -16.59
N LEU A 27 39.07 23.76 -15.90
CA LEU A 27 40.44 24.27 -15.72
C LEU A 27 41.18 24.37 -17.07
N LEU A 28 41.07 23.37 -17.93
CA LEU A 28 41.68 23.37 -19.25
C LEU A 28 41.06 24.44 -20.17
N MET A 29 39.74 24.66 -20.09
CA MET A 29 39.03 25.77 -20.73
C MET A 29 39.57 27.14 -20.30
N VAL A 30 39.68 27.37 -18.99
CA VAL A 30 40.16 28.63 -18.42
C VAL A 30 41.65 28.86 -18.74
N MET A 31 42.46 27.80 -18.78
CA MET A 31 43.86 27.86 -19.22
C MET A 31 43.97 28.28 -20.70
N LEU A 32 43.22 27.64 -21.59
CA LEU A 32 43.18 28.01 -23.03
C LEU A 32 42.67 29.43 -23.24
N PHE A 33 41.61 29.84 -22.52
CA PHE A 33 41.08 31.19 -22.54
C PHE A 33 42.14 32.22 -22.11
N SER A 34 42.82 31.98 -20.99
CA SER A 34 43.86 32.86 -20.44
C SER A 34 45.07 32.98 -21.37
N LEU A 35 45.49 31.88 -21.98
CA LEU A 35 46.58 31.85 -22.96
C LEU A 35 46.21 32.64 -24.22
N ALA A 36 44.99 32.50 -24.73
CA ALA A 36 44.51 33.24 -25.90
C ALA A 36 44.29 34.74 -25.59
N LEU A 37 43.82 35.08 -24.39
CA LEU A 37 43.72 36.47 -23.94
C LEU A 37 45.12 37.11 -23.88
N THR A 38 46.09 36.42 -23.29
CA THR A 38 47.49 36.86 -23.22
C THR A 38 48.11 37.01 -24.63
N ALA A 39 47.88 36.04 -25.53
CA ALA A 39 48.32 36.14 -26.93
C ALA A 39 47.69 37.36 -27.66
N THR A 40 46.42 37.65 -27.38
CA THR A 40 45.69 38.81 -27.91
C THR A 40 46.25 40.15 -27.39
N LEU A 41 46.73 40.20 -26.14
CA LEU A 41 47.44 41.35 -25.60
C LEU A 41 48.84 41.52 -26.22
N ILE A 42 49.57 40.43 -26.45
CA ILE A 42 50.94 40.43 -26.99
C ILE A 42 50.98 40.57 -28.53
N ARG A 43 49.81 40.64 -29.20
CA ARG A 43 49.66 40.72 -30.68
C ARG A 43 50.42 39.61 -31.45
N ARG A 44 50.58 38.43 -30.83
CA ARG A 44 51.35 37.30 -31.40
C ARG A 44 50.47 36.07 -31.61
N ALA A 45 50.77 35.28 -32.63
CA ALA A 45 50.02 34.08 -33.06
C ALA A 45 48.55 34.34 -33.46
N ALA A 46 48.32 35.18 -34.47
CA ALA A 46 46.98 35.51 -34.98
C ALA A 46 46.14 34.27 -35.40
N ALA A 47 46.78 33.23 -35.95
CA ALA A 47 46.10 31.97 -36.29
C ALA A 47 45.57 31.23 -35.05
N PHE A 48 46.33 31.21 -33.95
CA PHE A 48 45.88 30.63 -32.69
C PHE A 48 44.70 31.42 -32.13
N GLN A 49 44.78 32.77 -32.12
CA GLN A 49 43.70 33.64 -31.65
C GLN A 49 42.38 33.41 -32.42
N GLN A 50 42.43 33.26 -33.74
CA GLN A 50 41.25 32.98 -34.56
C GLN A 50 40.67 31.57 -34.32
N ALA A 51 41.53 30.60 -33.98
CA ALA A 51 41.12 29.23 -33.71
C ALA A 51 40.57 29.02 -32.28
N THR A 52 41.10 29.70 -31.25
CA THR A 52 40.75 29.41 -29.85
C THR A 52 39.24 29.47 -29.56
N PRO A 53 38.45 30.48 -30.00
CA PRO A 53 37.02 30.49 -29.71
C PRO A 53 36.30 29.26 -30.25
N THR A 54 36.69 28.78 -31.43
CA THR A 54 36.12 27.56 -32.03
C THR A 54 36.57 26.33 -31.25
N LEU A 55 37.85 26.22 -30.86
CA LEU A 55 38.37 25.13 -30.03
C LEU A 55 37.64 25.05 -28.67
N LEU A 56 37.33 26.20 -28.08
CA LEU A 56 36.65 26.34 -26.80
C LEU A 56 35.15 25.99 -26.90
N THR A 57 34.51 26.24 -28.06
CA THR A 57 33.19 25.69 -28.35
C THR A 57 33.24 24.18 -28.57
N THR A 58 34.17 23.66 -29.38
CA THR A 58 34.27 22.21 -29.66
C THR A 58 34.61 21.38 -28.43
N LEU A 59 35.44 21.91 -27.51
CA LEU A 59 35.81 21.21 -26.29
C LEU A 59 34.69 21.33 -25.22
N GLY A 60 33.80 22.33 -25.31
CA GLY A 60 32.54 22.35 -24.54
C GLY A 60 31.54 21.31 -25.05
N ILE A 61 31.42 21.16 -26.38
CA ILE A 61 30.62 20.09 -27.01
C ILE A 61 31.18 18.70 -26.64
N LEU A 62 32.51 18.53 -26.63
CA LEU A 62 33.16 17.29 -26.17
C LEU A 62 32.81 16.96 -24.71
N GLY A 63 32.82 17.96 -23.82
CA GLY A 63 32.38 17.81 -22.43
C GLY A 63 30.89 17.42 -22.31
N THR A 64 30.05 17.90 -23.24
CA THR A 64 28.62 17.50 -23.31
C THR A 64 28.47 16.01 -23.61
N PHE A 65 29.15 15.51 -24.64
CA PHE A 65 29.13 14.08 -24.99
C PHE A 65 29.74 13.20 -23.89
N LEU A 66 30.81 13.67 -23.24
CA LEU A 66 31.46 12.95 -22.14
C LEU A 66 30.55 12.83 -20.91
N GLY A 67 29.83 13.90 -20.54
CA GLY A 67 28.90 13.87 -19.40
C GLY A 67 27.68 12.97 -19.63
N ILE A 68 27.14 12.98 -20.85
CA ILE A 68 26.06 12.05 -21.23
C ILE A 68 26.57 10.61 -21.23
N ALA A 69 27.79 10.34 -21.70
CA ALA A 69 28.38 9.00 -21.65
C ALA A 69 28.56 8.51 -20.20
N ILE A 70 29.13 9.33 -19.31
CA ILE A 70 29.29 8.99 -17.89
C ILE A 70 27.93 8.74 -17.22
N GLY A 71 26.93 9.60 -17.46
CA GLY A 71 25.57 9.43 -16.92
C GLY A 71 24.78 8.24 -17.49
N LEU A 72 25.26 7.59 -18.55
CA LEU A 72 24.66 6.39 -19.14
C LEU A 72 25.38 5.09 -18.80
N LEU A 73 26.64 5.13 -18.34
CA LEU A 73 27.42 3.93 -18.01
C LEU A 73 26.77 3.11 -16.88
N ASP A 74 26.28 3.78 -15.85
CA ASP A 74 25.61 3.19 -14.69
C ASP A 74 24.06 3.21 -14.79
N PHE A 75 23.52 3.39 -16.00
CA PHE A 75 22.06 3.41 -16.20
C PHE A 75 21.49 1.99 -16.28
N ASP A 76 20.78 1.58 -15.24
CA ASP A 76 20.11 0.29 -15.13
C ASP A 76 18.61 0.43 -15.39
N ALA A 77 18.16 -0.04 -16.55
CA ALA A 77 16.74 -0.02 -16.94
C ALA A 77 15.82 -0.85 -16.01
N SER A 78 16.38 -1.73 -15.18
CA SER A 78 15.61 -2.48 -14.17
C SER A 78 15.46 -1.73 -12.84
N ARG A 79 16.26 -0.68 -12.59
CA ARG A 79 16.32 0.08 -11.32
C ARG A 79 16.34 1.59 -11.56
N ILE A 80 15.36 2.05 -12.33
CA ILE A 80 15.18 3.45 -12.78
C ILE A 80 15.28 4.47 -11.63
N GLU A 81 14.74 4.16 -10.44
CA GLU A 81 14.76 5.05 -9.26
C GLU A 81 16.18 5.34 -8.74
N TYR A 82 17.13 4.41 -8.91
CA TYR A 82 18.54 4.59 -8.55
C TYR A 82 19.35 5.23 -9.70
N SER A 83 19.00 4.93 -10.95
CA SER A 83 19.73 5.42 -12.13
C SER A 83 19.32 6.83 -12.59
N ILE A 84 18.12 7.33 -12.27
CA ILE A 84 17.73 8.71 -12.58
C ILE A 84 18.65 9.76 -11.91
N PRO A 85 18.94 9.71 -10.59
CA PRO A 85 19.85 10.66 -9.95
C PRO A 85 21.25 10.71 -10.60
N LEU A 86 21.77 9.55 -10.98
CA LEU A 86 23.12 9.40 -11.56
C LEU A 86 23.18 9.92 -13.01
N LEU A 87 22.14 9.66 -13.80
CA LEU A 87 21.96 10.24 -15.14
C LEU A 87 21.81 11.77 -15.09
N LEU A 88 21.10 12.30 -14.09
CA LEU A 88 20.99 13.74 -13.84
C LEU A 88 22.33 14.37 -13.48
N GLU A 89 23.23 13.66 -12.80
CA GLU A 89 24.58 14.13 -12.48
C GLU A 89 25.50 14.19 -13.71
N GLY A 90 25.48 13.17 -14.57
CA GLY A 90 26.18 13.20 -15.87
C GLY A 90 25.63 14.29 -16.81
N LEU A 91 24.31 14.48 -16.83
CA LEU A 91 23.66 15.55 -17.58
C LEU A 91 24.01 16.95 -17.04
N LYS A 92 24.13 17.12 -15.72
CA LYS A 92 24.60 18.36 -15.08
C LYS A 92 26.04 18.71 -15.50
N LEU A 93 26.94 17.73 -15.59
CA LEU A 93 28.29 17.91 -16.16
C LEU A 93 28.22 18.39 -17.61
N ALA A 94 27.39 17.73 -18.42
CA ALA A 94 27.23 18.01 -19.84
C ALA A 94 26.76 19.47 -20.09
N PHE A 95 25.82 19.96 -19.28
CA PHE A 95 25.37 21.37 -19.36
C PHE A 95 26.44 22.37 -18.89
N ILE A 96 27.09 22.12 -17.75
CA ILE A 96 28.07 23.08 -17.18
C ILE A 96 29.26 23.27 -18.14
N THR A 97 29.82 22.19 -18.68
CA THR A 97 30.96 22.24 -19.61
C THR A 97 30.62 22.99 -20.90
N SER A 98 29.41 22.78 -21.45
CA SER A 98 28.91 23.49 -22.62
C SER A 98 28.71 24.99 -22.37
N ILE A 99 28.04 25.36 -21.27
CA ILE A 99 27.79 26.75 -20.88
C ILE A 99 29.11 27.51 -20.71
N VAL A 100 30.08 26.92 -20.01
CA VAL A 100 31.42 27.52 -19.82
C VAL A 100 32.15 27.68 -21.16
N GLY A 101 32.17 26.66 -22.02
CA GLY A 101 32.83 26.72 -23.33
C GLY A 101 32.24 27.79 -24.25
N ILE A 102 30.91 27.90 -24.31
CA ILE A 102 30.21 28.90 -25.13
C ILE A 102 30.39 30.32 -24.57
N LEU A 103 30.31 30.51 -23.25
CA LEU A 103 30.53 31.82 -22.60
C LEU A 103 31.94 32.33 -22.86
N LEU A 104 32.96 31.50 -22.60
CA LEU A 104 34.36 31.88 -22.80
C LEU A 104 34.67 32.10 -24.30
N ALA A 105 34.12 31.30 -25.21
CA ALA A 105 34.27 31.50 -26.66
C ALA A 105 33.66 32.81 -27.13
N THR A 106 32.46 33.14 -26.64
CA THR A 106 31.76 34.40 -26.95
C THR A 106 32.53 35.61 -26.39
N ALA A 107 33.04 35.51 -25.16
CA ALA A 107 33.86 36.55 -24.54
C ALA A 107 35.18 36.81 -25.30
N LEU A 108 35.84 35.76 -25.82
CA LEU A 108 37.01 35.92 -26.69
C LEU A 108 36.63 36.58 -28.03
N ARG A 109 35.53 36.15 -28.68
CA ARG A 109 35.08 36.78 -29.94
C ARG A 109 34.77 38.27 -29.75
N LEU A 110 34.09 38.64 -28.67
CA LEU A 110 33.77 40.03 -28.35
C LEU A 110 35.05 40.86 -28.12
N THR A 111 35.98 40.37 -27.31
CA THR A 111 37.26 41.08 -27.04
C THR A 111 38.19 41.13 -28.26
N GLN A 112 38.10 40.20 -29.20
CA GLN A 112 38.82 40.25 -30.48
C GLN A 112 38.22 41.28 -31.44
N VAL A 113 36.89 41.36 -31.56
CA VAL A 113 36.20 42.35 -32.40
C VAL A 113 36.51 43.78 -31.92
N LEU A 114 36.37 44.06 -30.62
CA LEU A 114 36.63 45.37 -30.03
C LEU A 114 38.11 45.84 -30.14
N LYS A 115 39.06 44.97 -30.50
CA LYS A 115 40.48 45.30 -30.65
C LYS A 115 40.96 45.30 -32.11
N ARG A 116 40.08 45.10 -33.09
CA ARG A 116 40.44 44.93 -34.52
C ARG A 116 40.24 46.17 -35.39
N ASP A 117 40.03 47.34 -34.79
CA ASP A 117 40.07 48.61 -35.51
C ASP A 117 41.51 49.07 -35.77
N GLY A 118 41.99 48.81 -36.99
CA GLY A 118 43.27 49.28 -37.50
C GLY A 118 43.25 49.26 -39.03
N PRO A 119 43.13 50.42 -39.71
CA PRO A 119 42.86 50.46 -41.14
C PRO A 119 44.10 50.12 -41.96
N GLN A 120 43.93 49.27 -42.98
CA GLN A 120 44.89 49.11 -44.07
C GLN A 120 44.21 49.16 -45.44
N SER A 121 44.91 49.83 -46.36
CA SER A 121 44.73 49.83 -47.82
C SER A 121 43.66 50.76 -48.42
N ALA A 122 44.06 52.01 -48.64
CA ALA A 122 43.58 52.83 -49.77
C ALA A 122 44.68 53.83 -50.20
N LYS A 123 45.51 53.46 -51.18
CA LYS A 123 46.37 54.39 -51.93
C LYS A 123 46.04 54.24 -53.41
N THR A 124 45.69 55.34 -54.10
CA THR A 124 45.96 55.57 -55.54
C THR A 124 45.42 56.95 -56.02
N ARG A 125 46.32 57.73 -56.64
CA ARG A 125 46.11 58.88 -57.57
C ARG A 125 45.52 60.21 -57.04
N THR A 126 46.45 61.09 -56.69
CA THR A 126 46.47 62.53 -57.02
C THR A 126 46.62 62.79 -58.54
N ASN A 127 46.53 64.08 -58.91
CA ASN A 127 46.91 64.78 -60.18
C ASN A 127 45.68 65.31 -60.96
N ALA A 128 45.66 66.54 -61.50
CA ALA A 128 46.64 67.64 -61.46
C ALA A 128 45.93 69.00 -61.53
N ALA A 129 46.50 70.03 -60.90
CA ALA A 129 46.11 71.42 -61.12
C ALA A 129 46.93 72.00 -62.28
N ALA A 130 46.28 72.69 -63.21
CA ALA A 130 46.93 73.48 -64.26
C ALA A 130 46.65 74.97 -63.99
N THR A 131 47.67 75.69 -63.54
CA THR A 131 47.68 77.14 -63.43
C THR A 131 47.80 77.77 -64.82
N LEU A 132 46.98 78.79 -65.11
CA LEU A 132 47.15 79.66 -66.28
C LEU A 132 46.98 81.13 -65.86
N ASP A 133 47.92 81.96 -66.29
CA ASP A 133 48.01 83.38 -65.94
C ASP A 133 46.83 84.21 -66.46
N THR A 134 46.32 85.10 -65.62
CA THR A 134 45.27 86.06 -65.97
C THR A 134 45.82 87.47 -66.06
N SER A 135 46.14 87.92 -67.27
CA SER A 135 46.59 89.30 -67.56
C SER A 135 46.02 89.83 -68.88
N ASP A 136 44.72 89.69 -69.11
CA ASP A 136 44.05 90.39 -70.23
C ASP A 136 42.51 90.52 -69.98
N PRO A 137 41.94 91.73 -69.83
CA PRO A 137 40.52 91.89 -69.50
C PRO A 137 39.56 91.61 -70.67
N ALA A 138 40.04 91.69 -71.92
CA ALA A 138 39.21 91.48 -73.11
C ALA A 138 38.98 90.00 -73.46
N THR A 139 39.89 89.10 -73.05
CA THR A 139 39.76 87.65 -73.26
C THR A 139 38.77 87.04 -72.28
N LEU A 140 38.76 87.50 -71.03
CA LEU A 140 37.84 87.05 -69.97
C LEU A 140 36.37 87.26 -70.34
N PHE A 141 35.99 88.39 -70.91
CA PHE A 141 34.59 88.66 -71.27
C PHE A 141 34.09 87.77 -72.42
N LYS A 142 34.93 87.51 -73.44
CA LYS A 142 34.62 86.56 -74.51
C LYS A 142 34.52 85.12 -73.99
N LEU A 143 35.44 84.73 -73.11
CA LEU A 143 35.41 83.42 -72.46
C LEU A 143 34.14 83.27 -71.62
N GLN A 144 33.72 84.30 -70.89
CA GLN A 144 32.54 84.28 -70.03
C GLN A 144 31.23 84.12 -70.82
N ILE A 145 31.08 84.79 -71.96
CA ILE A 145 29.92 84.60 -72.86
C ILE A 145 29.94 83.19 -73.48
N GLN A 146 31.10 82.74 -73.96
CA GLN A 146 31.23 81.42 -74.57
C GLN A 146 30.98 80.28 -73.55
N LEU A 147 31.41 80.45 -72.30
CA LEU A 147 31.10 79.53 -71.19
C LEU A 147 29.61 79.56 -70.83
N ALA A 148 28.98 80.74 -70.78
CA ALA A 148 27.55 80.86 -70.47
C ALA A 148 26.65 80.19 -71.53
N ASP A 149 26.96 80.34 -72.82
CA ASP A 149 26.16 79.76 -73.91
C ASP A 149 26.40 78.25 -74.05
N ALA A 150 27.64 77.80 -73.83
CA ALA A 150 27.96 76.37 -73.68
C ALA A 150 27.23 75.75 -72.47
N GLN A 151 27.15 76.46 -71.34
CA GLN A 151 26.43 76.02 -70.14
C GLN A 151 24.91 75.98 -70.35
N LEU A 152 24.33 76.94 -71.07
CA LEU A 152 22.91 76.94 -71.47
C LEU A 152 22.58 75.77 -72.41
N THR A 153 23.49 75.44 -73.32
CA THR A 153 23.32 74.29 -74.24
C THR A 153 23.46 72.96 -73.48
N ALA A 154 24.46 72.84 -72.60
CA ALA A 154 24.65 71.65 -71.76
C ALA A 154 23.47 71.42 -70.80
N THR A 155 22.93 72.48 -70.17
CA THR A 155 21.76 72.36 -69.27
C THR A 155 20.48 71.97 -70.01
N ARG A 156 20.26 72.46 -71.24
CA ARG A 156 19.15 71.99 -72.10
C ARG A 156 19.29 70.52 -72.47
N GLN A 157 20.49 70.08 -72.87
CA GLN A 157 20.76 68.67 -73.19
C GLN A 157 20.58 67.76 -71.97
N LEU A 158 21.02 68.18 -70.79
CA LEU A 158 20.76 67.46 -69.52
C LEU A 158 19.27 67.40 -69.20
N GLY A 159 18.51 68.48 -69.42
CA GLY A 159 17.05 68.50 -69.28
C GLY A 159 16.34 67.49 -70.18
N GLU A 160 16.71 67.43 -71.47
CA GLU A 160 16.18 66.42 -72.40
C GLU A 160 16.57 64.99 -72.00
N GLN A 161 17.81 64.78 -71.53
CA GLN A 161 18.26 63.47 -71.05
C GLN A 161 17.51 63.03 -69.80
N LEU A 162 17.25 63.94 -68.86
CA LEU A 162 16.46 63.69 -67.65
C LEU A 162 15.02 63.28 -68.01
N VAL A 163 14.35 64.00 -68.91
CA VAL A 163 12.98 63.65 -69.36
C VAL A 163 12.95 62.28 -70.06
N ARG A 164 13.96 61.97 -70.90
CA ARG A 164 14.06 60.64 -71.54
C ARG A 164 14.40 59.52 -70.55
N MET A 165 15.15 59.82 -69.48
CA MET A 165 15.47 58.87 -68.43
C MET A 165 14.24 58.59 -67.55
N ASP A 166 13.50 59.63 -67.16
CA ASP A 166 12.26 59.52 -66.38
C ASP A 166 11.20 58.69 -67.13
N ALA A 167 10.94 59.01 -68.40
CA ALA A 167 10.03 58.23 -69.25
C ALA A 167 10.45 56.74 -69.35
N ARG A 168 11.75 56.44 -69.44
CA ARG A 168 12.27 55.06 -69.42
C ARG A 168 12.10 54.39 -68.07
N LEU A 169 12.31 55.10 -66.96
CA LEU A 169 12.13 54.58 -65.61
C LEU A 169 10.67 54.24 -65.34
N ILE A 170 9.74 55.14 -65.70
CA ILE A 170 8.29 54.90 -65.61
C ILE A 170 7.90 53.67 -66.42
N GLN A 171 8.31 53.59 -67.70
CA GLN A 171 8.01 52.44 -68.55
C GLN A 171 8.60 51.13 -68.01
N THR A 172 9.82 51.16 -67.47
CA THR A 172 10.49 49.98 -66.90
C THR A 172 9.78 49.52 -65.61
N LEU A 173 9.40 50.47 -64.75
CA LEU A 173 8.64 50.19 -63.52
C LEU A 173 7.24 49.64 -63.82
N GLU A 174 6.55 50.18 -64.82
CA GLU A 174 5.22 49.70 -65.23
C GLU A 174 5.29 48.29 -65.84
N GLN A 175 6.30 48.00 -66.67
CA GLN A 175 6.58 46.66 -67.18
C GLN A 175 6.95 45.67 -66.06
N GLN A 176 7.82 46.07 -65.12
CA GLN A 176 8.20 45.22 -63.99
C GLN A 176 7.02 44.97 -63.04
N HIS A 177 6.21 46.00 -62.75
CA HIS A 177 5.05 45.89 -61.87
C HIS A 177 3.96 45.01 -62.48
N SER A 178 3.66 45.17 -63.77
CA SER A 178 2.69 44.31 -64.47
C SER A 178 3.17 42.86 -64.56
N ALA A 179 4.45 42.62 -64.85
CA ALA A 179 5.04 41.27 -64.81
C ALA A 179 4.98 40.64 -63.40
N GLN A 180 5.26 41.43 -62.35
CA GLN A 180 5.20 40.96 -60.97
C GLN A 180 3.75 40.67 -60.52
N LEU A 181 2.78 41.50 -60.92
CA LEU A 181 1.35 41.24 -60.68
C LEU A 181 0.85 39.99 -61.41
N ALA A 182 1.32 39.74 -62.64
CA ALA A 182 1.03 38.50 -63.35
C ALA A 182 1.58 37.29 -62.59
N ALA A 183 2.87 37.29 -62.22
CA ALA A 183 3.49 36.23 -61.44
C ALA A 183 2.80 36.00 -60.08
N PHE A 184 2.33 37.05 -59.40
CA PHE A 184 1.54 36.90 -58.16
C PHE A 184 0.16 36.29 -58.39
N ARG A 185 -0.52 36.60 -59.50
CA ARG A 185 -1.80 35.97 -59.86
C ARG A 185 -1.62 34.50 -60.21
N ASP A 186 -0.58 34.18 -60.99
CA ASP A 186 -0.25 32.79 -61.34
C ASP A 186 0.11 31.98 -60.10
N PHE A 187 0.91 32.55 -59.19
CA PHE A 187 1.21 31.94 -57.90
C PHE A 187 -0.04 31.75 -57.03
N ALA A 188 -0.93 32.74 -56.95
CA ALA A 188 -2.18 32.64 -56.19
C ALA A 188 -3.12 31.57 -56.76
N ALA A 189 -3.20 31.45 -58.09
CA ALA A 189 -3.97 30.40 -58.76
C ALA A 189 -3.38 29.01 -58.46
N GLN A 190 -2.07 28.83 -58.63
CA GLN A 190 -1.38 27.58 -58.29
C GLN A 190 -1.50 27.22 -56.81
N LEU A 191 -1.39 28.20 -55.91
CA LEU A 191 -1.53 27.99 -54.46
C LEU A 191 -2.96 27.59 -54.08
N SER A 192 -3.98 28.19 -54.72
CA SER A 192 -5.38 27.80 -54.52
C SER A 192 -5.64 26.37 -55.03
N GLU A 193 -5.09 26.03 -56.21
CA GLU A 193 -5.28 24.72 -56.81
C GLU A 193 -4.51 23.60 -56.08
N LEU A 194 -3.22 23.79 -55.78
CA LEU A 194 -2.45 22.84 -54.95
C LEU A 194 -3.04 22.76 -53.55
N GLY A 195 -3.35 23.90 -52.92
CA GLY A 195 -3.90 23.95 -51.57
C GLY A 195 -5.20 23.15 -51.46
N SER A 196 -6.14 23.34 -52.39
CA SER A 196 -7.40 22.60 -52.43
C SER A 196 -7.19 21.11 -52.72
N ARG A 197 -6.43 20.76 -53.77
CA ARG A 197 -6.18 19.37 -54.16
C ARG A 197 -5.45 18.59 -53.05
N GLN A 198 -4.41 19.19 -52.46
CA GLN A 198 -3.58 18.54 -51.44
C GLN A 198 -4.28 18.49 -50.08
N LEU A 199 -5.11 19.48 -49.72
CA LEU A 199 -5.98 19.40 -48.55
C LEU A 199 -7.05 18.33 -48.71
N MET A 200 -7.70 18.22 -49.88
CA MET A 200 -8.67 17.14 -50.14
C MET A 200 -8.00 15.76 -50.13
N ALA A 201 -6.82 15.60 -50.74
CA ALA A 201 -6.08 14.34 -50.72
C ALA A 201 -5.63 13.96 -49.29
N ALA A 202 -5.19 14.93 -48.49
CA ALA A 202 -4.85 14.70 -47.08
C ALA A 202 -6.09 14.33 -46.26
N LEU A 203 -7.22 15.03 -46.45
CA LEU A 203 -8.48 14.72 -45.77
C LEU A 203 -9.02 13.35 -46.16
N GLU A 204 -8.99 12.99 -47.44
CA GLU A 204 -9.38 11.66 -47.92
C GLU A 204 -8.48 10.57 -47.33
N SER A 205 -7.15 10.79 -47.32
CA SER A 205 -6.21 9.86 -46.68
C SER A 205 -6.51 9.70 -45.20
N VAL A 206 -6.79 10.79 -44.47
CA VAL A 206 -7.15 10.75 -43.04
C VAL A 206 -8.48 10.03 -42.81
N ILE A 207 -9.48 10.22 -43.68
CA ILE A 207 -10.77 9.52 -43.60
C ILE A 207 -10.60 8.02 -43.85
N ARG A 208 -9.78 7.63 -44.84
CA ARG A 208 -9.45 6.21 -45.10
C ARG A 208 -8.70 5.59 -43.92
N ASP A 209 -7.62 6.23 -43.46
CA ASP A 209 -6.86 5.80 -42.27
C ASP A 209 -7.75 5.66 -41.03
N PHE A 210 -8.68 6.60 -40.83
CA PHE A 210 -9.62 6.59 -39.72
C PHE A 210 -10.65 5.46 -39.85
N ASN A 211 -11.18 5.22 -41.04
CA ASN A 211 -12.12 4.13 -41.31
C ASN A 211 -11.46 2.74 -41.14
N ASP A 212 -10.24 2.59 -41.64
CA ASP A 212 -9.48 1.34 -41.54
C ASP A 212 -9.08 1.05 -40.07
N LYS A 213 -8.65 2.08 -39.33
CA LYS A 213 -8.39 1.98 -37.89
C LYS A 213 -9.66 1.76 -37.07
N LEU A 214 -10.79 2.36 -37.43
CA LEU A 214 -12.10 2.07 -36.83
C LEU A 214 -12.44 0.59 -37.00
N GLY A 215 -12.46 0.10 -38.25
CA GLY A 215 -12.80 -1.29 -38.55
C GLY A 215 -11.91 -2.30 -37.82
N ALA A 216 -10.59 -2.12 -37.87
CA ALA A 216 -9.64 -3.04 -37.27
C ALA A 216 -9.57 -2.91 -35.73
N GLN A 217 -9.30 -1.71 -35.19
CA GLN A 217 -9.03 -1.54 -33.77
C GLN A 217 -10.30 -1.58 -32.93
N PHE A 218 -11.41 -0.99 -33.39
CA PHE A 218 -12.67 -1.11 -32.64
C PHE A 218 -13.31 -2.48 -32.84
N GLY A 219 -13.14 -3.13 -34.00
CA GLY A 219 -13.59 -4.51 -34.21
C GLY A 219 -12.98 -5.49 -33.21
N GLU A 220 -11.65 -5.49 -33.05
CA GLU A 220 -10.98 -6.31 -32.04
C GLU A 220 -11.30 -5.85 -30.60
N ASN A 221 -11.38 -4.54 -30.35
CA ASN A 221 -11.74 -4.05 -29.00
C ASN A 221 -13.18 -4.43 -28.61
N PHE A 222 -14.13 -4.45 -29.55
CA PHE A 222 -15.49 -4.96 -29.32
C PHE A 222 -15.50 -6.48 -29.12
N ARG A 223 -14.67 -7.27 -29.84
CA ARG A 223 -14.48 -8.71 -29.54
C ARG A 223 -13.93 -8.94 -28.14
N HIS A 224 -12.94 -8.16 -27.71
CA HIS A 224 -12.38 -8.23 -26.36
C HIS A 224 -13.41 -7.82 -25.29
N LEU A 225 -14.21 -6.78 -25.56
CA LEU A 225 -15.29 -6.33 -24.68
C LEU A 225 -16.40 -7.38 -24.57
N ASP A 226 -16.87 -7.93 -25.68
CA ASP A 226 -17.88 -9.00 -25.74
C ASP A 226 -17.41 -10.25 -24.97
N ALA A 227 -16.18 -10.71 -25.20
CA ALA A 227 -15.58 -11.82 -24.46
C ALA A 227 -15.42 -11.52 -22.96
N SER A 228 -15.22 -10.26 -22.57
CA SER A 228 -15.14 -9.84 -21.17
C SER A 228 -16.53 -9.77 -20.51
N ILE A 229 -17.55 -9.33 -21.25
CA ILE A 229 -18.95 -9.35 -20.81
C ILE A 229 -19.44 -10.79 -20.68
N GLY A 230 -19.10 -11.67 -21.61
CA GLY A 230 -19.39 -13.11 -21.53
C GLY A 230 -18.83 -13.74 -20.25
N LYS A 231 -17.55 -13.52 -19.96
CA LYS A 231 -16.93 -13.97 -18.68
C LYS A 231 -17.61 -13.37 -17.44
N LEU A 232 -18.11 -12.14 -17.53
CA LEU A 232 -18.81 -11.48 -16.44
C LEU A 232 -20.23 -12.07 -16.23
N LEU A 233 -20.90 -12.50 -17.30
CA LEU A 233 -22.15 -13.26 -17.24
C LEU A 233 -21.92 -14.68 -16.67
N ASP A 234 -20.87 -15.38 -17.12
CA ASP A 234 -20.48 -16.68 -16.56
C ASP A 234 -20.20 -16.57 -15.05
N TRP A 235 -19.46 -15.52 -14.65
CA TRP A 235 -19.21 -15.21 -13.25
C TRP A 235 -20.50 -14.89 -12.46
N GLN A 236 -21.45 -14.15 -13.05
CA GLN A 236 -22.75 -13.90 -12.41
C GLN A 236 -23.56 -15.19 -12.18
N VAL A 237 -23.52 -16.13 -13.13
CA VAL A 237 -24.18 -17.45 -12.99
C VAL A 237 -23.53 -18.27 -11.87
N GLN A 238 -22.20 -18.35 -11.85
CA GLN A 238 -21.43 -19.04 -10.81
C GLN A 238 -21.62 -18.38 -9.43
N TYR A 239 -21.67 -17.05 -9.38
CA TYR A 239 -21.91 -16.31 -8.14
C TYR A 239 -23.30 -16.59 -7.57
N ARG A 240 -24.33 -16.67 -8.41
CA ARG A 240 -25.68 -17.07 -7.97
C ARG A 240 -25.68 -18.47 -7.38
N GLU A 241 -25.09 -19.45 -8.07
CA GLU A 241 -24.98 -20.84 -7.57
C GLU A 241 -24.23 -20.88 -6.21
N HIS A 242 -23.15 -20.10 -6.08
CA HIS A 242 -22.43 -19.98 -4.80
C HIS A 242 -23.27 -19.33 -3.70
N MET A 243 -24.12 -18.34 -4.01
CA MET A 243 -25.06 -17.75 -3.05
C MET A 243 -26.14 -18.74 -2.61
N ASP A 244 -26.67 -19.56 -3.54
CA ASP A 244 -27.65 -20.60 -3.23
C ASP A 244 -27.05 -21.67 -2.29
N VAL A 245 -25.82 -22.12 -2.58
CA VAL A 245 -25.07 -23.05 -1.71
C VAL A 245 -24.76 -22.43 -0.34
N LEU A 246 -24.35 -21.16 -0.29
CA LEU A 246 -24.08 -20.45 0.95
C LEU A 246 -25.35 -20.29 1.81
N GLY A 247 -26.50 -20.02 1.18
CA GLY A 247 -27.80 -19.98 1.85
C GLY A 247 -28.14 -21.31 2.51
N ALA A 248 -28.04 -22.42 1.77
CA ALA A 248 -28.27 -23.76 2.31
C ALA A 248 -27.29 -24.13 3.45
N GLN A 249 -26.03 -23.73 3.35
CA GLN A 249 -25.05 -23.92 4.44
C GLN A 249 -25.40 -23.07 5.68
N LEU A 250 -25.91 -21.86 5.50
CA LEU A 250 -26.32 -20.99 6.61
C LEU A 250 -27.57 -21.55 7.32
N GLU A 251 -28.56 -22.07 6.59
CA GLU A 251 -29.71 -22.76 7.18
C GLU A 251 -29.29 -23.99 8.00
N LEU A 252 -28.37 -24.81 7.47
CA LEU A 252 -27.79 -25.94 8.21
C LEU A 252 -27.04 -25.51 9.46
N ALA A 253 -26.31 -24.38 9.41
CA ALA A 253 -25.61 -23.83 10.56
C ALA A 253 -26.58 -23.34 11.65
N VAL A 254 -27.64 -22.61 11.27
CA VAL A 254 -28.70 -22.16 12.19
C VAL A 254 -29.40 -23.37 12.84
N ALA A 255 -29.82 -24.35 12.06
CA ALA A 255 -30.42 -25.59 12.57
C ALA A 255 -29.44 -26.43 13.41
N GLY A 256 -28.13 -26.26 13.23
CA GLY A 256 -27.09 -26.83 14.09
C GLY A 256 -26.98 -26.12 15.44
N VAL A 257 -27.03 -24.79 15.44
CA VAL A 257 -27.04 -23.96 16.66
C VAL A 257 -28.29 -24.22 17.50
N GLU A 258 -29.48 -24.28 16.89
CA GLU A 258 -30.72 -24.62 17.60
C GLU A 258 -30.66 -26.00 18.27
N ARG A 259 -30.21 -27.04 17.55
CA ARG A 259 -30.00 -28.37 18.14
C ARG A 259 -28.98 -28.35 19.28
N SER A 260 -27.89 -27.59 19.13
CA SER A 260 -26.89 -27.41 20.19
C SER A 260 -27.49 -26.74 21.44
N GLN A 261 -28.32 -25.70 21.26
CA GLN A 261 -29.07 -25.08 22.35
C GLN A 261 -29.98 -26.09 23.06
N THR A 262 -30.75 -26.91 22.34
CA THR A 262 -31.60 -27.95 22.92
C THR A 262 -30.77 -29.01 23.66
N SER A 263 -29.64 -29.45 23.11
CA SER A 263 -28.72 -30.38 23.79
C SER A 263 -28.13 -29.78 25.06
N LEU A 264 -27.71 -28.51 25.05
CA LEU A 264 -27.19 -27.82 26.25
C LEU A 264 -28.27 -27.65 27.33
N GLN A 265 -29.50 -27.34 26.94
CA GLN A 265 -30.64 -27.31 27.87
C GLN A 265 -30.89 -28.70 28.48
N THR A 266 -30.86 -29.75 27.66
CA THR A 266 -31.05 -31.14 28.11
C THR A 266 -29.93 -31.60 29.05
N LEU A 267 -28.68 -31.28 28.73
CA LEU A 267 -27.52 -31.55 29.60
C LEU A 267 -27.61 -30.80 30.92
N THR A 268 -28.06 -29.54 30.91
CA THR A 268 -28.27 -28.74 32.14
C THR A 268 -29.38 -29.35 33.00
N GLN A 269 -30.48 -29.78 32.38
CA GLN A 269 -31.59 -30.49 33.05
C GLN A 269 -31.09 -31.81 33.69
N GLN A 270 -30.32 -32.61 32.96
CA GLN A 270 -29.75 -33.86 33.44
C GLN A 270 -28.73 -33.65 34.57
N ALA A 271 -27.86 -32.64 34.45
CA ALA A 271 -26.91 -32.28 35.52
C ALA A 271 -27.65 -31.90 36.81
N SER A 272 -28.74 -31.13 36.72
CA SER A 272 -29.61 -30.82 37.87
C SER A 272 -30.24 -32.07 38.48
N GLN A 273 -30.74 -33.00 37.65
CA GLN A 273 -31.32 -34.26 38.13
C GLN A 273 -30.28 -35.14 38.84
N ILE A 274 -29.06 -35.22 38.30
CA ILE A 274 -27.95 -35.93 38.94
C ILE A 274 -27.63 -35.30 40.31
N THR A 275 -27.61 -33.97 40.42
CA THR A 275 -27.39 -33.29 41.71
C THR A 275 -28.46 -33.64 42.74
N THR A 276 -29.75 -33.60 42.37
CA THR A 276 -30.85 -34.03 43.26
C THR A 276 -30.75 -35.50 43.64
N GLN A 277 -30.41 -36.37 42.68
CA GLN A 277 -30.26 -37.81 42.95
C GLN A 277 -29.07 -38.12 43.87
N VAL A 278 -27.99 -37.34 43.81
CA VAL A 278 -26.87 -37.43 44.76
C VAL A 278 -27.29 -36.96 46.15
N GLU A 279 -28.14 -35.94 46.27
CA GLU A 279 -28.69 -35.48 47.55
C GLU A 279 -29.63 -36.54 48.19
N ASP A 280 -30.49 -37.18 47.39
CA ASP A 280 -31.31 -38.32 47.83
C ASP A 280 -30.47 -39.55 48.20
N GLN A 281 -29.38 -39.83 47.46
CA GLN A 281 -28.42 -40.89 47.83
C GLN A 281 -27.69 -40.58 49.15
N GLN A 282 -27.34 -39.31 49.39
CA GLN A 282 -26.76 -38.87 50.66
C GLN A 282 -27.77 -39.06 51.82
N SER A 283 -29.04 -38.74 51.60
CA SER A 283 -30.13 -38.92 52.57
C SER A 283 -30.38 -40.41 52.89
N THR A 284 -30.50 -41.25 51.87
CA THR A 284 -30.69 -42.71 52.04
C THR A 284 -29.49 -43.39 52.69
N MET A 285 -28.26 -42.98 52.39
CA MET A 285 -27.07 -43.45 53.11
C MET A 285 -27.07 -43.05 54.60
N GLN A 286 -27.55 -41.86 54.94
CA GLN A 286 -27.73 -41.47 56.35
C GLN A 286 -28.84 -42.29 57.04
N ALA A 287 -29.93 -42.60 56.33
CA ALA A 287 -30.99 -43.47 56.85
C ALA A 287 -30.48 -44.90 57.09
N LEU A 288 -29.82 -45.53 56.11
CA LEU A 288 -29.21 -46.85 56.25
C LEU A 288 -28.16 -46.91 57.36
N LYS A 289 -27.36 -45.85 57.53
CA LYS A 289 -26.41 -45.76 58.65
C LYS A 289 -27.11 -45.71 60.01
N ARG A 290 -28.24 -45.00 60.12
CA ARG A 290 -29.06 -44.97 61.34
C ARG A 290 -29.68 -46.34 61.61
N GLU A 291 -30.27 -46.97 60.59
CA GLU A 291 -30.85 -48.32 60.68
C GLU A 291 -29.80 -49.37 61.07
N THR A 292 -28.57 -49.25 60.57
CA THR A 292 -27.44 -50.13 60.96
C THR A 292 -27.11 -49.97 62.46
N LEU A 293 -27.08 -48.73 62.98
CA LEU A 293 -26.87 -48.47 64.41
C LEU A 293 -28.03 -48.98 65.28
N GLU A 294 -29.27 -48.89 64.79
CA GLU A 294 -30.44 -49.48 65.45
C GLU A 294 -30.38 -51.01 65.45
N LEU A 295 -29.95 -51.64 64.34
CA LEU A 295 -29.72 -53.09 64.28
C LEU A 295 -28.59 -53.55 65.21
N GLU A 296 -27.47 -52.81 65.29
CA GLU A 296 -26.40 -53.08 66.25
C GLU A 296 -26.92 -52.97 67.70
N SER A 297 -27.75 -51.97 67.99
CA SER A 297 -28.42 -51.81 69.30
C SER A 297 -29.37 -52.97 69.62
N VAL A 298 -30.21 -53.37 68.66
CA VAL A 298 -31.14 -54.52 68.81
C VAL A 298 -30.37 -55.83 69.00
N LEU A 299 -29.29 -56.06 68.25
CA LEU A 299 -28.41 -57.22 68.42
C LEU A 299 -27.72 -57.21 69.79
N GLY A 300 -27.31 -56.03 70.27
CA GLY A 300 -26.82 -55.83 71.64
C GLY A 300 -27.86 -56.20 72.70
N GLY A 301 -29.10 -55.74 72.55
CA GLY A 301 -30.22 -56.08 73.43
C GLY A 301 -30.59 -57.57 73.40
N VAL A 302 -30.49 -58.23 72.23
CA VAL A 302 -30.68 -59.68 72.10
C VAL A 302 -29.52 -60.45 72.76
N ALA A 303 -28.29 -59.95 72.67
CA ALA A 303 -27.14 -60.53 73.38
C ALA A 303 -27.28 -60.38 74.91
N GLU A 304 -27.74 -59.22 75.40
CA GLU A 304 -28.04 -59.00 76.82
C GLU A 304 -29.20 -59.89 77.29
N LEU A 305 -30.25 -60.05 76.48
CA LEU A 305 -31.35 -60.98 76.77
C LEU A 305 -30.87 -62.43 76.83
N ARG A 306 -29.98 -62.86 75.93
CA ARG A 306 -29.36 -64.18 75.96
C ARG A 306 -28.58 -64.40 77.26
N GLU A 307 -27.81 -63.41 77.70
CA GLU A 307 -27.02 -63.51 78.92
C GLU A 307 -27.91 -63.51 80.18
N ARG A 308 -28.93 -62.64 80.24
CA ARG A 308 -29.96 -62.68 81.31
C ARG A 308 -30.74 -63.99 81.32
N ALA A 309 -31.04 -64.59 80.16
CA ALA A 309 -31.71 -65.88 80.08
C ALA A 309 -30.82 -67.02 80.60
N LYS A 310 -29.52 -67.00 80.25
CA LYS A 310 -28.51 -67.93 80.78
C LYS A 310 -28.42 -67.90 82.31
N ASP A 311 -28.60 -66.72 82.93
CA ASP A 311 -28.63 -66.59 84.40
C ASP A 311 -30.01 -66.93 85.02
N ALA A 312 -31.11 -66.61 84.30
CA ALA A 312 -32.47 -66.83 84.78
C ALA A 312 -32.90 -68.31 84.76
N PHE A 313 -32.50 -69.10 83.75
CA PHE A 313 -32.87 -70.52 83.68
C PHE A 313 -32.37 -71.33 84.90
N PRO A 314 -31.10 -71.23 85.35
CA PRO A 314 -30.63 -71.83 86.60
C PRO A 314 -31.40 -71.34 87.84
N ALA A 315 -31.72 -70.04 87.92
CA ALA A 315 -32.48 -69.49 89.04
C ALA A 315 -33.92 -70.02 89.11
N ILE A 316 -34.54 -70.32 87.95
CA ILE A 316 -35.85 -70.98 87.86
C ILE A 316 -35.72 -72.45 88.27
N ASP A 317 -34.72 -73.20 87.79
CA ASP A 317 -34.49 -74.60 88.20
C ASP A 317 -34.26 -74.71 89.72
N GLN A 318 -33.44 -73.81 90.29
CA GLN A 318 -33.19 -73.76 91.72
C GLN A 318 -34.46 -73.44 92.52
N ARG A 319 -35.29 -72.48 92.08
CA ARG A 319 -36.58 -72.19 92.71
C ARG A 319 -37.57 -73.36 92.60
N LEU A 320 -37.61 -74.06 91.48
CA LEU A 320 -38.45 -75.25 91.31
C LEU A 320 -38.01 -76.38 92.25
N ARG A 321 -36.69 -76.60 92.43
CA ARG A 321 -36.17 -77.54 93.44
C ARG A 321 -36.60 -77.16 94.85
N THR A 322 -36.41 -75.91 95.27
CA THR A 322 -36.84 -75.45 96.60
C THR A 322 -38.36 -75.55 96.77
N MET A 323 -39.15 -75.36 95.71
CA MET A 323 -40.60 -75.54 95.74
C MET A 323 -40.99 -77.02 95.90
N LEU A 324 -40.27 -77.94 95.25
CA LEU A 324 -40.45 -79.38 95.42
C LEU A 324 -40.07 -79.83 96.84
N GLU A 325 -38.92 -79.39 97.36
CA GLU A 325 -38.48 -79.67 98.74
C GLU A 325 -39.47 -79.14 99.80
N THR A 326 -40.04 -77.95 99.58
CA THR A 326 -41.05 -77.39 100.51
C THR A 326 -42.40 -78.11 100.43
N ILE A 327 -42.79 -78.60 99.25
CA ILE A 327 -43.97 -79.47 99.11
C ILE A 327 -43.73 -80.82 99.79
N GLU A 328 -42.54 -81.42 99.62
CA GLU A 328 -42.15 -82.67 100.29
C GLU A 328 -42.19 -82.53 101.82
N GLY A 329 -41.60 -81.45 102.36
CA GLY A 329 -41.66 -81.12 103.79
C GLY A 329 -43.08 -80.84 104.30
N ALA A 330 -43.94 -80.22 103.50
CA ALA A 330 -45.35 -79.99 103.84
C ALA A 330 -46.16 -81.31 103.88
N VAL A 331 -45.89 -82.25 102.97
CA VAL A 331 -46.53 -83.58 102.97
C VAL A 331 -46.08 -84.41 104.17
N LEU A 332 -44.78 -84.40 104.49
CA LEU A 332 -44.24 -85.12 105.66
C LEU A 332 -44.81 -84.58 106.99
N SER A 333 -44.87 -83.26 107.16
CA SER A 333 -45.43 -82.65 108.38
C SER A 333 -46.95 -82.83 108.53
N GLY A 334 -47.69 -82.92 107.41
CA GLY A 334 -49.12 -83.26 107.42
C GLY A 334 -49.41 -84.67 107.97
N LEU A 335 -48.55 -85.64 107.66
CA LEU A 335 -48.66 -87.03 108.14
C LEU A 335 -48.46 -87.15 109.66
N GLU A 336 -47.56 -86.36 110.26
CA GLU A 336 -47.33 -86.36 111.72
C GLU A 336 -48.50 -85.74 112.50
N ALA A 337 -49.14 -84.70 111.96
CA ALA A 337 -50.26 -84.04 112.60
C ALA A 337 -51.48 -84.96 112.78
N GLN A 338 -51.73 -85.83 111.79
CA GLN A 338 -52.91 -86.70 111.77
C GLN A 338 -52.85 -87.83 112.81
N GLN A 339 -51.66 -88.25 113.25
CA GLN A 339 -51.52 -89.28 114.30
C GLN A 339 -51.76 -88.76 115.73
N ARG A 340 -51.62 -87.45 115.98
CA ARG A 340 -51.78 -86.87 117.33
C ARG A 340 -53.23 -86.69 117.80
N ILE A 341 -54.20 -86.64 116.89
CA ILE A 341 -55.59 -86.25 117.21
C ILE A 341 -56.42 -87.42 117.82
N GLY A 342 -55.96 -88.67 117.68
CA GLY A 342 -56.78 -89.86 117.97
C GLY A 342 -56.87 -90.38 119.41
N ARG A 343 -56.37 -89.69 120.46
CA ARG A 343 -56.14 -90.39 121.77
C ARG A 343 -56.66 -89.81 123.10
N LEU A 344 -57.06 -88.54 123.24
CA LEU A 344 -57.47 -88.00 124.56
C LEU A 344 -58.64 -87.00 124.48
N GLY A 345 -59.84 -87.50 124.22
CA GLY A 345 -61.09 -86.73 124.28
C GLY A 345 -62.17 -87.42 125.11
N ALA A 346 -62.17 -87.20 126.43
CA ALA A 346 -63.25 -87.60 127.34
C ALA A 346 -63.34 -86.63 128.53
N ALA A 347 -64.56 -86.15 128.84
CA ALA A 347 -64.92 -85.17 129.87
C ALA A 347 -64.34 -83.73 129.69
N SER A 348 -65.07 -82.63 129.93
CA SER A 348 -66.52 -82.46 130.20
C SER A 348 -67.00 -81.00 130.04
N SER A 349 -68.17 -80.82 129.41
CA SER A 349 -69.26 -79.86 129.72
C SER A 349 -69.05 -78.32 129.83
N THR A 350 -69.57 -77.61 128.80
CA THR A 350 -70.44 -76.39 128.85
C THR A 350 -69.85 -74.97 129.14
N PRO A 351 -70.51 -73.86 128.68
CA PRO A 351 -69.84 -72.72 128.02
C PRO A 351 -70.06 -71.33 128.68
N PRO A 352 -69.66 -70.21 128.02
CA PRO A 352 -70.70 -69.43 127.30
C PRO A 352 -70.30 -68.75 125.96
N ALA A 353 -71.35 -68.29 125.26
CA ALA A 353 -71.44 -67.45 124.05
C ALA A 353 -70.92 -65.99 124.25
N ALA A 354 -70.88 -65.04 123.29
CA ALA A 354 -70.74 -64.99 121.81
C ALA A 354 -70.86 -63.49 121.36
N ARG A 355 -70.27 -63.05 120.23
CA ARG A 355 -70.80 -61.97 119.33
C ARG A 355 -70.01 -61.79 118.02
N PHE A 356 -70.51 -60.93 117.13
CA PHE A 356 -70.48 -61.08 115.65
C PHE A 356 -70.17 -59.75 114.89
N GLY A 357 -69.73 -59.83 113.61
CA GLY A 357 -69.67 -58.75 112.59
C GLY A 357 -68.28 -58.61 111.90
N ALA A 358 -68.05 -58.77 110.59
CA ALA A 358 -68.66 -58.23 109.34
C ALA A 358 -68.43 -56.71 109.17
N ASN A 359 -67.99 -56.06 108.06
CA ASN A 359 -67.58 -56.35 106.66
C ASN A 359 -66.59 -55.22 106.18
N GLY A 360 -65.97 -55.15 104.98
CA GLY A 360 -65.82 -56.08 103.84
C GLY A 360 -65.81 -55.41 102.43
N ASN A 361 -64.86 -55.79 101.55
CA ASN A 361 -64.90 -55.80 100.05
C ASN A 361 -64.60 -54.51 99.21
N HIS A 362 -63.69 -54.57 98.21
CA HIS A 362 -63.92 -54.26 96.76
C HIS A 362 -62.65 -54.29 95.83
N LEU A 363 -62.87 -54.53 94.52
CA LEU A 363 -61.91 -54.44 93.39
C LEU A 363 -62.15 -53.16 92.55
N ASP A 364 -61.21 -52.79 91.64
CA ASP A 364 -61.58 -52.28 90.30
C ASP A 364 -60.49 -52.36 89.19
N LEU A 365 -60.86 -52.08 87.93
CA LEU A 365 -60.13 -52.28 86.65
C LEU A 365 -60.17 -51.04 85.70
N ALA A 366 -59.04 -50.68 85.06
CA ALA A 366 -58.92 -49.87 83.81
C ALA A 366 -57.47 -49.99 83.21
N ARG A 367 -57.12 -49.85 81.92
CA ARG A 367 -57.75 -49.59 80.59
C ARG A 367 -57.54 -48.17 79.97
N ALA A 368 -57.30 -48.16 78.64
CA ALA A 368 -57.06 -47.04 77.68
C ALA A 368 -55.64 -46.41 77.74
N SER A 369 -54.86 -46.17 76.67
CA SER A 369 -55.03 -45.88 75.22
C SER A 369 -55.17 -44.40 74.83
N ALA A 370 -54.09 -43.83 74.29
CA ALA A 370 -54.04 -42.77 73.28
C ALA A 370 -52.68 -42.84 72.57
#